data_AF-A0A0H4I216-F1
#
_entry.id   AF-A0A0H4I216-F1
#
_cell.length_a   1.000
_cell.length_b   1.000
_cell.length_c   1.000
_cell.angle_alpha   90.00
_cell.angle_beta   90.00
_cell.angle_gamma   90.00
#
_symmetry.space_group_name_H-M   'P 1'
#
loop_
_entity.id
_entity.type
_entity.pdbx_description
1 polymer ?
#
loop_
_entity_poly.entity_id
_entity_poly.type
_entity_poly.pdbx_seq_one_letter_code
_entity_poly.pdbx_strand_id
1 'polypeptide(L)'
;MSFKVAVINDTSVTMHYGCERVMKNLRKLLTSIGMDVSFLWPVGEKLTDNDLPTSLDLIIVNGEGTLHHDADRERVGWLLEVPMLAKKRNCPAVLINATIYKNSDSFYENIKCFDSIWCRDTYSQDLLRSKGVNSKYCPDLTMIYELKPCHNKMFRKKYC
;
A
#
# COMPACT_ATOMS: atom_id res chain seq x y z
N MET A 1 18.65 -13.79 -8.85
CA MET A 1 17.38 -13.21 -9.34
C MET A 1 16.96 -12.12 -8.37
N SER A 2 16.50 -10.97 -8.86
CA SER A 2 15.97 -9.89 -8.01
C SER A 2 14.49 -10.19 -7.69
N PHE A 3 14.04 -9.92 -6.47
CA PHE A 3 12.66 -10.14 -6.04
C PHE A 3 11.77 -9.01 -6.59
N LYS A 4 10.95 -9.29 -7.60
CA LYS A 4 10.20 -8.30 -8.39
C LYS A 4 8.83 -8.02 -7.80
N VAL A 5 8.57 -6.73 -7.60
CA VAL A 5 7.34 -6.22 -6.99
C VAL A 5 6.60 -5.31 -7.97
N ALA A 6 5.32 -5.59 -8.16
CA ALA A 6 4.39 -4.66 -8.78
C ALA A 6 3.68 -3.87 -7.67
N VAL A 7 3.65 -2.54 -7.78
CA VAL A 7 2.85 -1.68 -6.90
C VAL A 7 1.67 -1.11 -7.66
N ILE A 8 0.47 -1.40 -7.19
CA ILE A 8 -0.80 -0.97 -7.76
C ILE A 8 -1.36 0.17 -6.93
N ASN A 9 -2.11 1.05 -7.58
CA ASN A 9 -2.64 2.27 -6.99
C ASN A 9 -1.53 3.27 -6.62
N ASP A 10 -0.60 3.51 -7.56
CA ASP A 10 0.39 4.57 -7.46
C ASP A 10 -0.31 5.94 -7.48
N THR A 11 -0.37 6.57 -6.32
CA THR A 11 -1.02 7.85 -6.10
C THR A 11 -0.10 9.05 -6.36
N SER A 12 1.17 8.83 -6.67
CA SER A 12 2.13 9.92 -6.91
C SER A 12 1.78 10.78 -8.13
N VAL A 13 0.98 10.24 -9.06
CA VAL A 13 0.45 10.97 -10.22
C VAL A 13 -0.64 12.01 -9.87
N THR A 14 -1.17 11.99 -8.65
CA THR A 14 -2.30 12.87 -8.24
C THR A 14 -1.89 14.30 -7.86
N MET A 15 -0.60 14.65 -7.97
CA MET A 15 -0.05 15.98 -7.59
C MET A 15 -0.29 16.39 -6.13
N HIS A 16 -0.61 15.45 -5.23
CA HIS A 16 -0.71 15.69 -3.80
C HIS A 16 0.59 15.30 -3.08
N TYR A 17 1.18 16.23 -2.32
CA TYR A 17 2.45 16.02 -1.61
C TYR A 17 2.44 14.81 -0.66
N GLY A 18 1.31 14.54 -0.01
CA GLY A 18 1.14 13.37 0.87
C GLY A 18 1.31 12.05 0.12
N CYS A 19 0.58 11.89 -0.98
CA CYS A 19 0.62 10.73 -1.87
C CYS A 19 2.03 10.52 -2.46
N GLU A 20 2.67 11.60 -2.92
CA GLU A 20 4.05 11.53 -3.43
C GLU A 20 5.01 11.00 -2.35
N ARG A 21 4.87 11.49 -1.10
CA ARG A 21 5.69 11.07 0.02
C ARG A 21 5.48 9.60 0.37
N VAL A 22 4.23 9.11 0.38
CA VAL A 22 3.88 7.70 0.57
C VAL A 22 4.62 6.83 -0.43
N MET A 23 4.46 7.12 -1.71
CA MET A 23 5.01 6.28 -2.78
C MET A 23 6.54 6.33 -2.81
N LYS A 24 7.14 7.49 -2.53
CA LYS A 24 8.60 7.63 -2.36
C LYS A 24 9.12 6.78 -1.21
N ASN A 25 8.43 6.80 -0.07
CA ASN A 25 8.82 6.01 1.10
C ASN A 25 8.66 4.51 0.88
N LEU A 26 7.56 4.10 0.25
CA LEU A 26 7.31 2.71 -0.12
C LEU A 26 8.44 2.16 -1.00
N ARG A 27 8.76 2.86 -2.09
CA ARG A 27 9.84 2.48 -3.01
C ARG A 27 11.18 2.39 -2.28
N LYS A 28 11.52 3.41 -1.47
CA LYS A 28 12.77 3.41 -0.70
C LYS A 28 12.85 2.21 0.26
N LEU A 29 11.77 1.89 0.97
CA LEU A 29 11.74 0.77 1.91
C LEU A 29 11.94 -0.56 1.18
N LEU A 30 11.19 -0.81 0.10
CA LEU A 30 11.29 -2.03 -0.69
C LEU A 30 12.70 -2.21 -1.25
N THR A 31 13.29 -1.17 -1.84
CA THR A 31 14.67 -1.22 -2.33
C THR A 31 15.68 -1.45 -1.20
N SER A 32 15.47 -0.86 -0.01
CA SER A 32 16.39 -1.05 1.12
C SER A 32 16.45 -2.48 1.65
N ILE A 33 15.41 -3.28 1.41
CA ILE A 33 15.35 -4.71 1.77
C ILE A 33 15.64 -5.63 0.56
N GLY A 34 16.18 -5.08 -0.53
CA GLY A 34 16.62 -5.85 -1.70
C GLY A 34 15.50 -6.23 -2.68
N MET A 35 14.32 -5.62 -2.59
CA MET A 35 13.25 -5.80 -3.55
C MET A 35 13.35 -4.79 -4.71
N ASP A 36 12.99 -5.24 -5.91
CA ASP A 36 12.95 -4.45 -7.13
C ASP A 36 11.51 -4.05 -7.45
N VAL A 37 11.20 -2.75 -7.38
CA VAL A 37 9.90 -2.21 -7.77
C VAL A 37 9.89 -2.08 -9.29
N SER A 38 9.63 -3.20 -9.96
CA SER A 38 9.72 -3.33 -11.42
C SER A 38 8.50 -2.78 -12.17
N PHE A 39 7.39 -2.51 -11.48
CA PHE A 39 6.15 -2.04 -12.09
C PHE A 39 5.33 -1.17 -11.15
N LEU A 40 4.76 -0.09 -11.69
CA LEU A 40 3.88 0.85 -11.02
C LEU A 40 2.61 1.00 -11.86
N TRP A 41 1.44 0.80 -11.25
CA TRP A 41 0.15 1.02 -11.91
C TRP A 41 -0.57 2.20 -11.26
N PRO A 42 -0.98 3.23 -12.03
CA PRO A 42 -1.53 4.46 -11.48
C PRO A 42 -2.88 4.24 -10.78
N VAL A 43 -3.17 5.15 -9.83
CA VAL A 43 -4.49 5.23 -9.19
C VAL A 43 -5.58 5.56 -10.20
N GLY A 44 -6.75 4.95 -10.04
CA GLY A 44 -7.94 5.27 -10.83
C GLY A 44 -7.96 4.64 -12.22
N GLU A 45 -7.08 3.67 -12.49
CA GLU A 45 -7.08 2.88 -13.73
C GLU A 45 -7.33 1.40 -13.42
N LYS A 46 -8.14 0.74 -14.25
CA LYS A 46 -8.42 -0.69 -14.11
C LYS A 46 -7.22 -1.51 -14.61
N LEU A 47 -6.61 -2.27 -13.71
CA LEU A 47 -5.54 -3.21 -14.04
C LEU A 47 -6.11 -4.50 -14.65
N THR A 48 -5.51 -4.99 -15.73
CA THR A 48 -5.80 -6.30 -16.31
C THR A 48 -4.59 -7.22 -16.25
N ASP A 49 -4.80 -8.51 -16.55
CA ASP A 49 -3.70 -9.48 -16.58
C ASP A 49 -2.62 -9.10 -17.62
N ASN A 50 -3.03 -8.57 -18.78
CA ASN A 50 -2.10 -8.20 -19.86
C ASN A 50 -1.17 -7.04 -19.50
N ASP A 51 -1.56 -6.21 -18.52
CA ASP A 51 -0.76 -5.07 -18.06
C ASP A 51 0.37 -5.52 -17.12
N LEU A 52 0.21 -6.68 -16.48
CA LEU A 52 1.17 -7.18 -15.50
C LEU A 52 2.42 -7.76 -16.18
N PRO A 53 3.64 -7.39 -15.72
CA PRO A 53 4.88 -8.02 -16.16
C PRO A 53 4.83 -9.56 -16.09
N THR A 54 5.54 -10.20 -17.01
CA THR A 54 5.56 -11.67 -17.14
C THR A 54 6.12 -12.39 -15.91
N SER A 55 6.99 -11.72 -15.15
CA SER A 55 7.65 -12.28 -13.97
C SER A 55 7.50 -11.30 -12.81
N LEU A 56 6.78 -11.73 -11.77
CA LEU A 56 6.53 -11.00 -10.54
C LEU A 56 6.53 -11.98 -9.37
N ASP A 57 7.11 -11.55 -8.26
CA ASP A 57 7.16 -12.33 -7.02
C ASP A 57 6.12 -11.82 -6.00
N LEU A 58 5.63 -10.59 -6.16
CA LEU A 58 4.66 -9.96 -5.26
C LEU A 58 3.88 -8.84 -5.95
N ILE A 59 2.59 -8.73 -5.64
CA ILE A 59 1.78 -7.56 -5.96
C ILE A 59 1.41 -6.84 -4.66
N ILE A 60 1.72 -5.55 -4.58
CA ILE A 60 1.35 -4.68 -3.46
C ILE A 60 0.29 -3.70 -3.94
N VAL A 61 -0.85 -3.65 -3.27
CA VAL A 61 -1.85 -2.60 -3.45
C VAL A 61 -1.66 -1.55 -2.35
N ASN A 62 -1.42 -0.30 -2.73
CA ASN A 62 -1.38 0.82 -1.79
C ASN A 62 -2.80 1.34 -1.55
N GLY A 63 -3.37 1.10 -0.36
CA GLY A 63 -4.78 1.46 -0.08
C GLY A 63 -5.03 2.94 0.21
N GLU A 64 -4.08 3.66 0.80
CA GLU A 64 -4.22 5.04 1.30
C GLU A 64 -5.64 5.39 1.77
N GLY A 65 -6.32 6.30 1.07
CA GLY A 65 -7.73 6.64 1.26
C GLY A 65 -8.56 6.33 0.03
N THR A 66 -8.31 5.21 -0.67
CA THR A 66 -9.06 4.84 -1.89
C THR A 66 -10.21 3.87 -1.63
N LEU A 67 -10.19 3.12 -0.51
CA LEU A 67 -11.16 2.07 -0.18
C LEU A 67 -12.34 2.59 0.66
N HIS A 68 -13.16 3.44 0.05
CA HIS A 68 -14.39 3.95 0.67
C HIS A 68 -15.52 4.18 -0.30
N HIS A 69 -16.76 4.00 0.18
CA HIS A 69 -17.98 4.15 -0.62
C HIS A 69 -17.94 3.31 -1.90
N ASP A 70 -17.64 2.02 -1.76
CA ASP A 70 -17.53 1.06 -2.87
C ASP A 70 -18.75 1.05 -3.80
N ALA A 71 -19.95 1.18 -3.24
CA ALA A 71 -21.20 1.24 -4.02
C ALA A 71 -21.23 2.36 -5.07
N ASP A 72 -20.54 3.48 -4.81
CA ASP A 72 -20.53 4.65 -5.69
C ASP A 72 -19.22 4.78 -6.48
N ARG A 73 -18.30 3.81 -6.35
CA ARG A 73 -16.92 3.94 -6.82
C ARG A 73 -16.36 2.64 -7.38
N GLU A 74 -16.52 2.48 -8.69
CA GLU A 74 -16.02 1.33 -9.45
C GLU A 74 -14.54 1.02 -9.19
N ARG A 75 -13.71 2.06 -8.98
CA ARG A 75 -12.29 1.91 -8.66
C ARG A 75 -12.01 1.04 -7.43
N VAL A 76 -12.92 1.00 -6.45
CA VAL A 76 -12.78 0.12 -5.28
C VAL A 76 -12.89 -1.34 -5.72
N GLY A 77 -13.85 -1.65 -6.60
CA GLY A 77 -13.99 -2.96 -7.22
C GLY A 77 -12.73 -3.37 -7.98
N TRP A 78 -12.12 -2.47 -8.75
CA TRP A 78 -10.88 -2.77 -9.49
C TRP A 78 -9.73 -3.14 -8.56
N LEU A 79 -9.60 -2.50 -7.40
CA LEU A 79 -8.57 -2.87 -6.41
C LEU A 79 -8.87 -4.23 -5.75
N LEU A 80 -10.14 -4.57 -5.54
CA LEU A 80 -10.55 -5.87 -5.01
C LEU A 80 -10.40 -7.03 -6.01
N GLU A 81 -10.28 -6.74 -7.30
CA GLU A 81 -9.98 -7.74 -8.35
C GLU A 81 -8.49 -8.15 -8.35
N VAL A 82 -7.58 -7.35 -7.78
CA VAL A 82 -6.13 -7.56 -7.84
C VAL A 82 -5.68 -8.92 -7.27
N PRO A 83 -6.18 -9.41 -6.12
CA PRO A 83 -5.80 -10.73 -5.61
C PRO A 83 -6.12 -11.87 -6.58
N MET A 84 -7.18 -11.74 -7.37
CA MET A 84 -7.52 -12.74 -8.39
C MET A 84 -6.53 -12.73 -9.56
N LEU A 85 -6.01 -11.56 -9.93
CA LEU A 85 -4.92 -11.46 -10.92
C LEU A 85 -3.62 -12.06 -10.38
N ALA A 86 -3.27 -11.76 -9.13
CA ALA A 86 -2.07 -12.30 -8.48
C ALA A 86 -2.12 -13.85 -8.39
N LYS A 87 -3.29 -14.39 -8.03
CA LYS A 87 -3.53 -15.85 -8.02
C LYS A 87 -3.31 -16.50 -9.39
N LYS A 88 -3.75 -15.87 -10.49
CA LYS A 88 -3.48 -16.37 -11.86
C LYS A 88 -1.99 -16.39 -12.19
N ARG A 89 -1.22 -15.47 -11.60
CA ARG A 89 0.24 -15.34 -11.74
C ARG A 89 1.02 -16.15 -10.71
N ASN A 90 0.36 -16.93 -9.85
CA ASN A 90 0.96 -17.67 -8.75
C ASN A 90 1.86 -16.81 -7.84
N CYS A 91 1.46 -15.56 -7.60
CA CYS A 91 2.15 -14.68 -6.66
C CYS A 91 1.18 -14.10 -5.62
N PRO A 92 1.65 -13.77 -4.40
CA PRO A 92 0.82 -13.16 -3.38
C PRO A 92 0.41 -11.73 -3.74
N ALA A 93 -0.78 -11.35 -3.28
CA ALA A 93 -1.28 -9.98 -3.27
C ALA A 93 -1.42 -9.48 -1.83
N VAL A 94 -0.80 -8.35 -1.51
CA VAL A 94 -0.91 -7.71 -0.20
C VAL A 94 -1.49 -6.31 -0.32
N LEU A 95 -2.39 -5.95 0.59
CA LEU A 95 -2.92 -4.61 0.73
C LEU A 95 -2.20 -3.91 1.89
N ILE A 96 -1.63 -2.74 1.64
CA ILE A 96 -0.91 -1.96 2.67
C ILE A 96 -1.42 -0.53 2.76
N ASN A 97 -1.08 0.13 3.87
CA ASN A 97 -1.35 1.55 4.09
C ASN A 97 -2.83 1.93 3.91
N ALA A 98 -3.75 1.01 4.20
CA ALA A 98 -5.16 1.16 3.87
C ALA A 98 -5.97 1.87 4.96
N THR A 99 -6.85 2.78 4.54
CA THR A 99 -7.99 3.28 5.32
C THR A 99 -9.26 2.62 4.80
N ILE A 100 -10.11 2.13 5.68
CA ILE A 100 -11.37 1.48 5.35
C ILE A 100 -12.51 2.33 5.90
N TYR A 101 -13.44 2.75 5.03
CA TYR A 101 -14.55 3.59 5.47
C TYR A 101 -15.81 3.40 4.63
N LYS A 102 -16.95 3.16 5.28
CA LYS A 102 -18.29 3.12 4.66
C LYS A 102 -18.33 2.30 3.37
N ASN A 103 -18.08 1.00 3.48
CA ASN A 103 -18.20 0.04 2.38
C ASN A 103 -19.32 -0.98 2.67
N SER A 104 -19.84 -1.59 1.60
CA SER A 104 -20.88 -2.64 1.63
C SER A 104 -20.43 -3.93 2.31
N ASP A 105 -21.35 -4.85 2.61
CA ASP A 105 -20.97 -6.17 3.13
C ASP A 105 -20.20 -7.01 2.09
N SER A 106 -20.52 -6.89 0.79
CA SER A 106 -19.77 -7.58 -0.28
C SER A 106 -18.30 -7.13 -0.37
N PHE A 107 -18.00 -5.88 -0.01
CA PHE A 107 -16.61 -5.42 0.07
C PHE A 107 -15.81 -6.25 1.08
N TYR A 108 -16.37 -6.52 2.26
CA TYR A 108 -15.67 -7.25 3.32
C TYR A 108 -15.50 -8.73 2.99
N GLU A 109 -16.35 -9.31 2.15
CA GLU A 109 -16.12 -10.66 1.62
C GLU A 109 -14.99 -10.66 0.58
N ASN A 110 -14.98 -9.70 -0.34
CA ASN A 110 -13.98 -9.64 -1.41
C ASN A 110 -12.58 -9.27 -0.91
N ILE A 111 -12.47 -8.39 0.09
CA ILE A 111 -11.16 -7.96 0.62
C ILE A 111 -10.42 -9.12 1.30
N LYS A 112 -11.11 -10.18 1.74
CA LYS A 112 -10.48 -11.39 2.33
C LYS A 112 -9.59 -12.14 1.33
N CYS A 113 -9.73 -11.88 0.03
CA CYS A 113 -8.92 -12.51 -0.99
C CYS A 113 -7.44 -12.07 -0.97
N PHE A 114 -7.10 -10.96 -0.30
CA PHE A 114 -5.71 -10.55 -0.10
C PHE A 114 -4.99 -11.50 0.88
N ASP A 115 -3.75 -11.84 0.57
CA ASP A 115 -2.90 -12.69 1.43
C ASP A 115 -2.55 -12.01 2.76
N SER A 116 -2.46 -10.68 2.76
CA SER A 116 -2.27 -9.87 3.96
C SER A 116 -2.82 -8.46 3.78
N ILE A 117 -3.39 -7.91 4.86
CA ILE A 117 -3.92 -6.55 4.90
C ILE A 117 -3.28 -5.77 6.05
N TRP A 118 -2.75 -4.59 5.74
CA TRP A 118 -2.15 -3.66 6.70
C TRP A 118 -2.86 -2.30 6.64
N CYS A 119 -3.58 -1.99 7.71
CA CYS A 119 -4.27 -0.72 7.90
C CYS A 119 -3.33 0.33 8.49
N ARG A 120 -3.51 1.58 8.06
CA ARG A 120 -2.71 2.71 8.54
C ARG A 120 -3.22 3.37 9.83
N ASP A 121 -4.43 3.01 10.22
CA ASP A 121 -5.11 3.50 11.42
C ASP A 121 -5.82 2.34 12.13
N THR A 122 -6.01 2.47 13.44
CA THR A 122 -6.61 1.43 14.27
C THR A 122 -8.11 1.29 14.03
N TYR A 123 -8.80 2.36 13.66
CA TYR A 123 -10.23 2.30 13.34
C TYR A 123 -10.51 1.38 12.15
N SER A 124 -9.75 1.53 11.06
CA SER A 124 -9.82 0.67 9.88
C SER A 124 -9.50 -0.79 10.22
N GLN A 125 -8.51 -1.01 11.09
CA GLN A 125 -8.16 -2.35 11.55
C GLN A 125 -9.31 -2.99 12.34
N ASP A 126 -9.85 -2.27 13.33
CA ASP A 126 -10.93 -2.74 14.20
C ASP A 126 -12.22 -3.00 13.40
N LEU A 127 -12.51 -2.13 12.42
CA LEU A 127 -13.64 -2.32 11.51
C LEU A 127 -13.49 -3.62 10.71
N LEU A 128 -12.33 -3.87 10.10
CA LEU A 128 -12.07 -5.13 9.39
C LEU A 128 -12.20 -6.35 10.31
N ARG A 129 -11.63 -6.27 11.51
CA ARG A 129 -11.71 -7.36 12.51
C ARG A 129 -13.15 -7.63 12.93
N SER A 130 -13.96 -6.58 13.13
CA SER A 130 -15.38 -6.71 13.47
C SER A 130 -16.20 -7.42 12.37
N LYS A 131 -15.69 -7.38 11.13
CA LYS A 131 -16.24 -8.05 9.94
C LYS A 131 -15.57 -9.41 9.66
N GLY A 132 -14.75 -9.92 10.58
CA GLY A 132 -14.07 -11.21 10.43
C GLY A 132 -12.92 -11.21 9.42
N VAL A 133 -12.40 -10.04 9.04
CA VAL A 133 -11.26 -9.90 8.12
C VAL A 133 -9.98 -9.76 8.94
N ASN A 134 -9.01 -10.66 8.71
CA ASN A 134 -7.71 -10.58 9.37
C ASN A 134 -6.90 -9.39 8.85
N SER A 135 -6.48 -8.51 9.74
CA SER A 135 -5.73 -7.30 9.41
C SER A 135 -4.75 -6.91 10.51
N LYS A 136 -3.68 -6.24 10.09
CA LYS A 136 -2.62 -5.73 10.96
C LYS A 136 -2.61 -4.20 10.91
N TYR A 137 -2.15 -3.59 11.99
CA TYR A 137 -1.91 -2.15 12.05
C TYR A 137 -0.43 -1.87 11.77
N CYS A 138 -0.17 -0.85 10.96
CA CYS A 138 1.15 -0.27 10.75
C CYS A 138 0.96 1.24 10.54
N PRO A 139 1.76 2.13 11.15
CA PRO A 139 1.65 3.57 10.91
C PRO A 139 1.70 3.93 9.42
N ASP A 140 1.05 5.03 9.06
CA ASP A 140 1.01 5.53 7.68
C ASP A 140 2.44 5.66 7.08
N LEU A 141 2.59 5.28 5.81
CA LEU A 141 3.88 5.29 5.12
C LEU A 141 4.55 6.67 5.05
N THR A 142 3.81 7.78 5.21
CA THR A 142 4.37 9.13 5.36
C THR A 142 5.28 9.26 6.59
N MET A 143 5.02 8.48 7.65
CA MET A 143 5.78 8.48 8.90
C MET A 143 7.14 7.77 8.76
N ILE A 144 7.38 7.07 7.65
CA ILE A 144 8.68 6.49 7.36
C ILE A 144 9.64 7.63 7.00
N TYR A 145 10.41 8.06 7.99
CA TYR A 145 11.44 9.07 7.83
C TYR A 145 12.75 8.57 8.42
N GLU A 146 13.82 8.66 7.62
CA GLU A 146 15.16 8.42 8.12
C GLU A 146 15.65 9.70 8.79
N LEU A 147 15.71 9.68 10.12
CA LEU A 147 16.31 10.77 10.87
C LEU A 147 17.80 10.81 10.52
N LYS A 148 18.21 11.81 9.73
CA LYS A 148 19.63 12.11 9.59
C LYS A 148 20.14 12.55 10.96
N PRO A 149 21.19 11.93 11.52
CA PRO A 149 21.81 12.42 12.73
C PRO A 149 22.22 13.87 12.49
N CYS A 150 21.69 14.79 13.29
CA CYS A 150 22.25 16.13 13.31
C CYS A 150 23.68 15.98 13.86
N HIS A 151 24.67 16.42 13.10
CA HIS A 151 26.04 16.49 13.60
C HIS A 151 26.02 17.40 14.84
N ASN A 152 26.32 16.82 16.00
CA ASN A 152 26.49 17.51 17.28
C ASN A 152 27.64 18.53 17.18
N LYS A 153 27.38 19.71 16.63
CA LYS A 153 28.34 20.84 16.62
C LYS A 153 27.84 22.09 17.36
N MET A 154 26.78 22.00 18.17
CA MET A 154 26.20 23.21 18.80
C MET A 154 25.89 23.16 20.30
N PHE A 155 26.50 22.28 21.09
CA PHE A 155 26.42 22.35 22.57
C PHE A 155 27.75 22.10 23.29
N ARG A 156 28.80 22.83 22.91
CA ARG A 156 29.96 23.06 23.79
C ARG A 156 30.16 24.57 23.99
N LYS A 157 29.24 25.21 24.72
CA LYS A 157 29.62 26.42 25.46
C LYS A 157 30.44 25.95 26.66
N LYS A 158 31.77 26.02 26.53
CA LYS A 158 32.66 26.09 27.70
C LYS A 158 32.33 27.40 28.41
N TYR A 159 31.76 27.31 29.60
CA TYR A 159 31.82 28.41 30.54
C TYR A 159 33.27 28.46 31.04
N CYS A 160 33.97 29.55 30.69
CA CYS A 160 35.15 30.01 31.39
C CYS A 160 34.69 30.90 32.55
#